data_AF-A0A254RS82-F1
#
_entry.id   AF-A0A254RS82-F1
#
_cell.length_a   1.000
_cell.length_b   1.000
_cell.length_c   1.000
_cell.angle_alpha   90.00
_cell.angle_beta   90.00
_cell.angle_gamma   90.00
#
_symmetry.space_group_name_H-M   'P 1'
#
loop_
_entity.id
_entity.type
_entity.pdbx_description
1 polymer ?
#
loop_
_entity_poly.entity_id
_entity_poly.type
_entity_poly.pdbx_seq_one_letter_code
_entity_poly.pdbx_strand_id
1 'polypeptide(L)'
;MDTIIVKMDIRGFLRFPDQAIKTMKLDKMAKQENSKKGEVIEIGPYADIEVDPVGKRVAITPTKEAKTTSFRFIVGVNSTKSKFLYFKGALNAIGEKIVTGPYELEKEGNKYIFTSKNSTKKKGPWKLIACRNSIANKTMLSIDSRGTIIFDRHTRDAVNTQVNKTMIADYDRAKKVFKLSFSKDKGFINVRTIASHANASFMGTFSSHGLALPKQSFRTECKVEGKTITFSVASLVAEQKAAEKSKK
;
A
#
# COMPACT_ATOMS: atom_id res chain seq x y z
N MET A 1 -1.95 -21.68 23.09
CA MET A 1 -1.87 -20.62 22.07
C MET A 1 -0.43 -20.54 21.63
N ASP A 2 -0.18 -20.63 20.32
CA ASP A 2 1.20 -20.54 19.82
C ASP A 2 1.60 -19.07 19.73
N THR A 3 2.59 -18.67 20.53
CA THR A 3 3.19 -17.33 20.46
C THR A 3 4.49 -17.41 19.68
N ILE A 4 4.71 -16.47 18.76
CA ILE A 4 6.01 -16.27 18.11
C ILE A 4 6.63 -14.97 18.59
N ILE A 5 7.95 -14.97 18.76
CA ILE A 5 8.72 -13.78 19.13
C ILE A 5 9.39 -13.23 17.88
N VAL A 6 9.17 -11.93 17.64
CA VAL A 6 9.80 -11.15 16.57
C VAL A 6 10.49 -9.93 17.18
N LYS A 7 11.35 -9.24 16.42
CA LYS A 7 12.09 -8.08 16.94
C LYS A 7 11.78 -6.80 16.18
N MET A 8 11.35 -5.75 16.87
CA MET A 8 11.18 -4.42 16.30
C MET A 8 12.52 -3.69 16.19
N ASP A 9 12.81 -3.15 15.00
CA ASP A 9 13.95 -2.27 14.75
C ASP A 9 13.59 -0.77 14.94
N ILE A 10 14.61 0.08 15.03
CA ILE A 10 14.45 1.54 15.23
C ILE A 10 13.68 2.25 14.11
N ARG A 11 13.63 1.65 12.91
CA ARG A 11 12.94 2.21 11.73
C ARG A 11 11.47 1.78 11.67
N GLY A 12 11.05 0.87 12.56
CA GLY A 12 9.71 0.33 12.64
C GLY A 12 9.45 -0.86 11.73
N PHE A 13 10.49 -1.66 11.47
CA PHE A 13 10.35 -2.99 10.85
C PHE A 13 10.34 -4.07 11.91
N LEU A 14 9.40 -5.01 11.80
CA LEU A 14 9.45 -6.28 12.50
C LEU A 14 10.41 -7.22 11.76
N ARG A 15 11.45 -7.67 12.45
CA ARG A 15 12.37 -8.73 12.02
C ARG A 15 11.86 -10.07 12.50
N PHE A 16 11.61 -10.96 11.54
CA PHE A 16 11.18 -12.33 11.74
C PHE A 16 12.41 -13.24 11.70
N PRO A 17 12.78 -13.90 12.82
CA PRO A 17 13.83 -14.91 12.82
C PRO A 17 13.39 -16.20 12.11
N ASP A 18 14.33 -17.10 11.85
CA ASP A 18 14.11 -18.36 11.10
C ASP A 18 12.96 -19.21 11.69
N GLN A 19 12.88 -19.29 13.02
CA GLN A 19 11.79 -20.00 13.70
C GLN A 19 10.41 -19.39 13.38
N ALA A 20 10.28 -18.06 13.47
CA ALA A 20 9.03 -17.38 13.13
C ALA A 20 8.66 -17.56 11.66
N ILE A 21 9.65 -17.52 10.76
CA ILE A 21 9.47 -17.74 9.32
C ILE A 21 8.91 -19.13 9.04
N LYS A 22 9.47 -20.17 9.64
CA LYS A 22 9.00 -21.55 9.51
C LYS A 22 7.58 -21.72 10.08
N THR A 23 7.32 -21.18 11.27
CA THR A 23 6.00 -21.25 11.91
C THR A 23 4.92 -20.56 11.06
N MET A 24 5.25 -19.44 10.45
CA MET A 24 4.37 -18.69 9.55
C MET A 24 4.37 -19.20 8.10
N LYS A 25 5.19 -20.22 7.79
CA LYS A 25 5.39 -20.78 6.44
C LYS A 25 5.79 -19.71 5.39
N LEU A 26 6.49 -18.66 5.80
CA LEU A 26 6.90 -17.54 4.95
C LEU A 26 7.99 -17.93 3.94
N ASP A 27 8.74 -18.98 4.22
CA ASP A 27 9.68 -19.64 3.30
C ASP A 27 8.95 -20.28 2.11
N LYS A 28 7.86 -21.00 2.38
CA LYS A 28 7.08 -21.71 1.34
C LYS A 28 6.24 -20.78 0.45
N MET A 29 6.06 -19.53 0.88
CA MET A 29 5.28 -18.51 0.16
C MET A 29 6.15 -17.56 -0.68
N ALA A 30 7.47 -17.61 -0.53
CA ALA A 30 8.38 -16.80 -1.33
C ALA A 30 8.36 -17.26 -2.81
N LYS A 31 8.57 -16.33 -3.74
CA LYS A 31 8.71 -16.60 -5.17
C LYS A 31 10.14 -16.30 -5.62
N GLN A 32 10.57 -16.89 -6.72
CA GLN A 32 11.84 -16.56 -7.38
C GLN A 32 11.54 -15.92 -8.73
N GLU A 33 12.26 -14.86 -9.08
CA GLU A 33 12.17 -14.18 -10.38
C GLU A 33 13.57 -13.95 -10.93
N ASN A 34 13.75 -14.15 -12.24
CA ASN A 34 15.01 -13.84 -12.91
C ASN A 34 15.10 -12.33 -13.17
N SER A 35 16.16 -11.70 -12.70
CA SER A 35 16.46 -10.31 -12.98
C SER A 35 16.80 -10.13 -14.46
N LYS A 36 16.71 -8.88 -14.95
CA LYS A 36 17.17 -8.51 -16.31
C LYS A 36 18.65 -8.81 -16.57
N LYS A 37 19.43 -9.09 -15.52
CA LYS A 37 20.85 -9.46 -15.57
C LYS A 37 21.09 -10.98 -15.41
N GLY A 38 20.04 -11.79 -15.39
CA GLY A 38 20.14 -13.25 -15.25
C GLY A 38 20.28 -13.77 -13.81
N GLU A 39 20.19 -12.89 -12.81
CA GLU A 39 20.29 -13.26 -11.39
C GLU A 39 18.93 -13.72 -10.84
N VAL A 40 18.89 -14.80 -10.05
CA VAL A 40 17.67 -15.22 -9.35
C VAL A 40 17.45 -14.34 -8.12
N ILE A 41 16.34 -13.61 -8.09
CA ILE A 41 15.94 -12.74 -6.98
C ILE A 41 14.82 -13.41 -6.20
N GLU A 42 14.99 -13.55 -4.88
CA GLU A 42 13.91 -13.98 -3.99
C GLU A 42 12.92 -12.82 -3.76
N ILE A 43 11.67 -13.07 -4.14
CA ILE A 43 10.53 -12.24 -3.80
C ILE A 43 9.92 -12.77 -2.52
N GLY A 44 10.21 -12.08 -1.42
CA GLY A 44 9.59 -12.38 -0.12
C GLY A 44 8.06 -12.34 -0.19
N PRO A 45 7.38 -13.09 0.68
CA PRO A 45 5.92 -13.26 0.68
C PRO A 45 5.18 -11.96 1.02
N TYR A 46 3.85 -12.01 1.00
CA TYR A 46 2.99 -10.87 1.31
C TYR A 46 2.21 -11.10 2.62
N ALA A 47 1.66 -10.03 3.18
CA ALA A 47 0.69 -10.09 4.28
C ALA A 47 -0.35 -8.98 4.16
N ASP A 48 -1.58 -9.29 4.54
CA ASP A 48 -2.57 -8.26 4.85
C ASP A 48 -2.41 -7.84 6.31
N ILE A 49 -2.45 -6.53 6.57
CA ILE A 49 -2.35 -5.97 7.91
C ILE A 49 -3.69 -5.32 8.27
N GLU A 50 -4.28 -5.75 9.36
CA GLU A 50 -5.49 -5.15 9.92
C GLU A 50 -5.19 -4.58 11.30
N VAL A 51 -5.86 -3.49 11.67
CA VAL A 51 -5.74 -2.87 12.98
C VAL A 51 -7.08 -2.80 13.67
N ASP A 52 -7.05 -3.00 14.99
CA ASP A 52 -8.15 -2.67 15.89
C ASP A 52 -7.66 -1.51 16.77
N PRO A 53 -7.98 -0.25 16.42
CA PRO A 53 -7.55 0.91 17.20
C PRO A 53 -8.15 0.96 18.61
N VAL A 54 -9.30 0.31 18.86
CA VAL A 54 -9.97 0.33 20.18
C VAL A 54 -9.29 -0.65 21.13
N GLY A 55 -9.07 -1.87 20.66
CA GLY A 55 -8.35 -2.90 21.40
C GLY A 55 -6.83 -2.72 21.38
N LYS A 56 -6.31 -1.79 20.55
CA LYS A 56 -4.88 -1.59 20.26
C LYS A 56 -4.17 -2.87 19.81
N ARG A 57 -4.76 -3.51 18.81
CA ARG A 57 -4.25 -4.77 18.25
C ARG A 57 -3.93 -4.61 16.78
N VAL A 58 -2.96 -5.39 16.32
CA VAL A 58 -2.59 -5.46 14.91
C VAL A 58 -2.54 -6.92 14.49
N ALA A 59 -3.29 -7.29 13.48
CA ALA A 59 -3.26 -8.62 12.89
C ALA A 59 -2.41 -8.63 11.62
N ILE A 60 -1.53 -9.63 11.51
CA ILE A 60 -0.72 -9.93 10.34
C ILE A 60 -1.23 -11.25 9.76
N THR A 61 -1.73 -11.21 8.52
CA THR A 61 -2.24 -12.40 7.82
C THR A 61 -1.36 -12.68 6.60
N PRO A 62 -0.45 -13.67 6.63
CA PRO A 62 0.38 -14.02 5.49
C PRO A 62 -0.46 -14.44 4.27
N THR A 63 -0.03 -14.03 3.08
CA THR A 63 -0.67 -14.38 1.81
C THR A 63 0.39 -14.61 0.71
N LYS A 64 0.10 -15.58 -0.17
CA LYS A 64 0.93 -15.89 -1.35
C LYS A 64 0.68 -14.91 -2.49
N GLU A 65 -0.53 -14.39 -2.60
CA GLU A 65 -0.94 -13.47 -3.65
C GLU A 65 -1.02 -12.04 -3.13
N ALA A 66 -0.45 -11.14 -3.90
CA ALA A 66 -0.35 -9.73 -3.54
C ALA A 66 -1.63 -8.99 -3.93
N LYS A 67 -2.33 -8.43 -2.95
CA LYS A 67 -3.43 -7.48 -3.18
C LYS A 67 -2.88 -6.06 -3.23
N THR A 68 -3.71 -5.09 -3.62
CA THR A 68 -3.37 -3.66 -3.65
C THR A 68 -3.06 -3.06 -2.28
N THR A 69 -3.44 -3.74 -1.21
CA THR A 69 -3.25 -3.32 0.19
C THR A 69 -2.13 -4.08 0.90
N SER A 70 -1.66 -5.19 0.33
CA SER A 70 -0.75 -6.11 1.00
C SER A 70 0.64 -5.51 1.26
N PHE A 71 1.25 -5.88 2.37
CA PHE A 71 2.63 -5.57 2.71
C PHE A 71 3.54 -6.70 2.22
N ARG A 72 4.70 -6.35 1.65
CA ARG A 72 5.71 -7.34 1.26
C ARG A 72 6.68 -7.56 2.41
N PHE A 73 6.99 -8.81 2.72
CA PHE A 73 8.15 -9.16 3.53
C PHE A 73 9.42 -8.92 2.71
N ILE A 74 10.28 -8.06 3.24
CA ILE A 74 11.59 -7.77 2.67
C ILE A 74 12.55 -8.88 3.11
N VAL A 75 13.25 -9.48 2.16
CA VAL A 75 14.30 -10.46 2.46
C VAL A 75 15.52 -9.71 2.99
N GLY A 76 16.14 -10.21 4.06
CA GLY A 76 17.36 -9.63 4.60
C GLY A 76 18.50 -9.62 3.59
N VAL A 77 19.26 -8.53 3.56
CA VAL A 77 20.51 -8.45 2.79
C VAL A 77 21.61 -9.19 3.57
N ASN A 78 22.60 -9.75 2.87
CA ASN A 78 23.78 -10.44 3.43
C ASN A 78 23.47 -11.75 4.19
N SER A 79 22.86 -12.73 3.52
CA SER A 79 22.77 -14.14 3.99
C SER A 79 22.02 -14.37 5.30
N THR A 80 21.42 -13.34 5.89
CA THR A 80 20.55 -13.52 7.06
C THR A 80 19.22 -14.09 6.58
N LYS A 81 18.87 -15.30 7.04
CA LYS A 81 17.55 -15.92 6.80
C LYS A 81 16.37 -15.13 7.40
N SER A 82 16.59 -13.89 7.86
CA SER A 82 15.56 -13.05 8.45
C SER A 82 14.71 -12.37 7.38
N LYS A 83 13.42 -12.20 7.69
CA LYS A 83 12.48 -11.43 6.87
C LYS A 83 12.02 -10.22 7.66
N PHE A 84 11.75 -9.12 6.96
CA PHE A 84 11.38 -7.85 7.57
C PHE A 84 10.00 -7.41 7.07
N LEU A 85 9.12 -6.98 7.98
CA LEU A 85 7.82 -6.42 7.64
C LEU A 85 7.73 -5.00 8.17
N TYR A 86 7.38 -4.04 7.32
CA TYR A 86 7.17 -2.66 7.77
C TYR A 86 5.91 -2.58 8.64
N PHE A 87 6.06 -2.16 9.89
CA PHE A 87 5.01 -2.23 10.90
C PHE A 87 4.68 -0.88 11.55
N LYS A 88 5.57 0.14 11.39
CA LYS A 88 5.37 1.51 11.91
C LYS A 88 3.99 2.08 11.60
N GLY A 89 3.52 1.91 10.36
CA GLY A 89 2.21 2.42 9.94
C GLY A 89 1.05 1.82 10.75
N ALA A 90 1.14 0.54 11.10
CA ALA A 90 0.15 -0.15 11.90
C ALA A 90 0.18 0.29 13.37
N LEU A 91 1.38 0.46 13.95
CA LEU A 91 1.54 1.02 15.30
C LEU A 91 0.94 2.42 15.42
N ASN A 92 1.25 3.30 14.47
CA ASN A 92 0.69 4.64 14.44
C ASN A 92 -0.85 4.62 14.38
N ALA A 93 -1.43 3.69 13.62
CA ALA A 93 -2.88 3.57 13.47
C ALA A 93 -3.59 3.09 14.74
N ILE A 94 -2.89 2.42 15.66
CA ILE A 94 -3.39 2.07 16.99
C ILE A 94 -2.91 3.04 18.10
N GLY A 95 -2.28 4.15 17.73
CA GLY A 95 -1.80 5.17 18.66
C GLY A 95 -0.54 4.79 19.44
N GLU A 96 0.22 3.80 18.98
CA GLU A 96 1.45 3.33 19.63
C GLU A 96 2.71 3.90 18.96
N LYS A 97 3.75 4.09 19.77
CA LYS A 97 5.08 4.51 19.30
C LYS A 97 5.95 3.28 19.01
N ILE A 98 6.97 3.47 18.17
CA ILE A 98 7.99 2.43 17.98
C ILE A 98 8.78 2.28 19.28
N VAL A 99 8.72 1.09 19.86
CA VAL A 99 9.64 0.64 20.92
C VAL A 99 10.47 -0.50 20.33
N THR A 100 11.78 -0.39 20.36
CA THR A 100 12.68 -1.44 19.88
C THR A 100 12.72 -2.61 20.84
N GLY A 101 12.88 -3.83 20.33
CA GLY A 101 13.01 -5.02 21.17
C GLY A 101 12.06 -6.15 20.78
N PRO A 102 11.88 -7.15 21.65
CA PRO A 102 11.02 -8.30 21.37
C PRO A 102 9.54 -7.92 21.36
N TYR A 103 8.82 -8.45 20.39
CA TYR A 103 7.37 -8.33 20.24
C TYR A 103 6.82 -9.75 20.17
N GLU A 104 5.75 -9.99 20.90
CA GLU A 104 5.03 -11.27 20.90
C GLU A 104 3.85 -11.17 19.94
N LEU A 105 3.72 -12.16 19.06
CA LEU A 105 2.58 -12.30 18.18
C LEU A 105 1.85 -13.59 18.53
N GLU A 106 0.61 -13.45 18.98
CA GLU A 106 -0.27 -14.56 19.30
C GLU A 106 -0.93 -15.09 18.03
N LYS A 107 -0.91 -16.40 17.83
CA LYS A 107 -1.59 -17.02 16.69
C LYS A 107 -3.08 -17.21 16.97
N GLU A 108 -3.91 -16.56 16.18
CA GLU A 108 -5.37 -16.75 16.15
C GLU A 108 -5.78 -17.19 14.73
N GLY A 109 -6.03 -18.49 14.53
CA GLY A 109 -6.33 -19.04 13.21
C GLY A 109 -5.16 -18.88 12.24
N ASN A 110 -5.37 -18.14 11.15
CA ASN A 110 -4.34 -17.77 10.17
C ASN A 110 -3.69 -16.39 10.43
N LYS A 111 -4.10 -15.70 11.51
CA LYS A 111 -3.61 -14.38 11.87
C LYS A 111 -2.56 -14.49 12.98
N TYR A 112 -1.60 -13.57 12.94
CA TYR A 112 -0.61 -13.37 13.99
C TYR A 112 -0.84 -11.98 14.57
N ILE A 113 -1.25 -11.91 15.83
CA ILE A 113 -1.79 -10.71 16.45
C ILE A 113 -0.79 -10.17 17.45
N PHE A 114 -0.37 -8.93 17.22
CA PHE A 114 0.27 -8.10 18.22
C PHE A 114 -0.80 -7.39 19.04
N THR A 115 -0.70 -7.47 20.37
CA THR A 115 -1.54 -6.71 21.29
C THR A 115 -0.65 -5.77 22.10
N SER A 116 -0.96 -4.46 22.06
CA SER A 116 -0.21 -3.49 22.87
C SER A 116 -0.37 -3.79 24.36
N LYS A 117 0.69 -3.54 25.14
CA LYS A 117 0.63 -3.57 26.62
C LYS A 117 -0.40 -2.58 27.18
N ASN A 118 -0.67 -1.49 26.46
CA ASN A 118 -1.66 -0.48 26.82
C ASN A 118 -3.06 -0.78 26.24
N SER A 119 -3.31 -2.03 25.82
CA SER A 119 -4.58 -2.47 25.27
C SER A 119 -5.70 -2.41 26.31
N THR A 120 -6.93 -2.27 25.83
CA THR A 120 -8.13 -2.34 26.68
C THR A 120 -8.79 -3.71 26.51
N LYS A 121 -9.59 -4.14 27.48
CA LYS A 121 -10.42 -5.37 27.33
C LYS A 121 -11.43 -5.25 26.18
N LYS A 122 -11.74 -4.03 25.73
CA LYS A 122 -12.73 -3.77 24.67
C LYS A 122 -12.09 -3.99 23.31
N LYS A 123 -12.61 -4.97 22.57
CA LYS A 123 -12.23 -5.24 21.17
C LYS A 123 -13.07 -4.35 20.25
N GLY A 124 -12.42 -3.73 19.26
CA GLY A 124 -13.08 -2.97 18.19
C GLY A 124 -13.06 -3.71 16.85
N PRO A 125 -13.64 -3.10 15.81
CA PRO A 125 -13.64 -3.67 14.47
C PRO A 125 -12.24 -3.63 13.86
N TRP A 126 -11.88 -4.70 13.16
CA TRP A 126 -10.68 -4.74 12.34
C TRP A 126 -10.81 -3.81 11.13
N LYS A 127 -9.77 -3.02 10.88
CA LYS A 127 -9.65 -2.11 9.75
C LYS A 127 -8.40 -2.46 8.96
N LEU A 128 -8.57 -2.74 7.67
CA LEU A 128 -7.45 -3.03 6.78
C LEU A 128 -6.57 -1.78 6.61
N ILE A 129 -5.25 -1.94 6.80
CA ILE A 129 -4.25 -0.93 6.47
C ILE A 129 -3.71 -1.23 5.07
N ALA A 130 -3.69 -0.23 4.20
CA ALA A 130 -3.06 -0.35 2.88
C ALA A 130 -1.56 0.00 2.95
N CYS A 131 -0.70 -0.88 2.42
CA CYS A 131 0.71 -0.58 2.22
C CYS A 131 0.90 0.60 1.25
N ARG A 132 1.72 1.58 1.63
CA ARG A 132 2.04 2.75 0.78
C ARG A 132 3.19 2.51 -0.20
N ASN A 133 3.99 1.48 0.02
CA ASN A 133 5.04 1.11 -0.93
C ASN A 133 4.45 0.22 -2.02
N SER A 134 5.00 0.35 -3.23
CA SER A 134 4.59 -0.42 -4.39
C SER A 134 4.66 -1.92 -4.10
N ILE A 135 3.56 -2.61 -4.37
CA ILE A 135 3.41 -4.02 -4.10
C ILE A 135 3.75 -4.75 -5.38
N ALA A 136 4.67 -5.71 -5.36
CA ALA A 136 4.89 -6.63 -6.48
C ALA A 136 5.14 -5.95 -7.86
N ASN A 137 5.84 -4.81 -7.90
CA ASN A 137 6.01 -3.99 -9.11
C ASN A 137 4.70 -3.49 -9.75
N LYS A 138 3.57 -3.54 -9.04
CA LYS A 138 2.31 -2.96 -9.49
C LYS A 138 2.44 -1.45 -9.62
N THR A 139 1.80 -0.93 -10.66
CA THR A 139 1.67 0.49 -10.90
C THR A 139 0.51 1.02 -10.07
N MET A 140 0.82 1.82 -9.05
CA MET A 140 -0.15 2.44 -8.16
C MET A 140 -0.12 3.97 -8.29
N LEU A 141 -1.30 4.57 -8.08
CA LEU A 141 -1.39 5.99 -7.80
C LEU A 141 -2.19 6.27 -6.54
N SER A 142 -1.93 7.41 -5.94
CA SER A 142 -2.69 7.94 -4.81
C SER A 142 -3.24 9.31 -5.14
N ILE A 143 -4.38 9.66 -4.57
CA ILE A 143 -5.00 10.98 -4.64
C ILE A 143 -5.08 11.51 -3.22
N ASP A 144 -4.39 12.62 -2.94
CA ASP A 144 -4.47 13.27 -1.64
C ASP A 144 -5.77 14.08 -1.48
N SER A 145 -6.02 14.58 -0.26
CA SER A 145 -7.23 15.35 0.04
C SER A 145 -7.30 16.72 -0.64
N ARG A 146 -6.21 17.17 -1.28
CA ARG A 146 -6.16 18.39 -2.08
C ARG A 146 -6.38 18.11 -3.57
N GLY A 147 -6.62 16.85 -3.95
CA GLY A 147 -6.77 16.44 -5.35
C GLY A 147 -5.44 16.34 -6.11
N THR A 148 -4.32 16.16 -5.42
CA THR A 148 -3.03 15.87 -6.07
C THR A 148 -2.95 14.37 -6.36
N ILE A 149 -2.76 13.99 -7.63
CA ILE A 149 -2.37 12.64 -7.98
C ILE A 149 -0.88 12.47 -7.70
N ILE A 150 -0.53 11.37 -7.05
CA ILE A 150 0.84 10.93 -6.76
C ILE A 150 1.02 9.57 -7.44
N PHE A 151 1.81 9.54 -8.51
CA PHE A 151 2.22 8.31 -9.19
C PHE A 151 3.41 7.71 -8.47
N ASP A 152 3.32 6.45 -8.07
CA ASP A 152 4.44 5.78 -7.43
C ASP A 152 5.62 5.60 -8.40
N ARG A 153 6.75 5.13 -7.86
CA ARG A 153 7.98 4.94 -8.63
C ARG A 153 7.78 4.06 -9.86
N HIS A 154 7.07 2.93 -9.76
CA HIS A 154 6.90 2.08 -10.93
C HIS A 154 6.01 2.73 -11.98
N THR A 155 4.94 3.39 -11.56
CA THR A 155 4.01 4.07 -12.46
C THR A 155 4.72 5.19 -13.20
N ARG A 156 5.47 6.02 -12.48
CA ARG A 156 6.18 7.16 -13.10
C ARG A 156 7.25 6.67 -14.09
N ASP A 157 7.92 5.56 -13.78
CA ASP A 157 9.02 5.00 -14.57
C ASP A 157 8.43 4.32 -15.82
N ALA A 158 7.30 3.62 -15.67
CA ALA A 158 6.59 2.94 -16.76
C ALA A 158 6.10 3.89 -17.86
N VAL A 159 5.60 5.08 -17.50
CA VAL A 159 5.21 6.11 -18.49
C VAL A 159 6.30 7.14 -18.77
N ASN A 160 7.49 6.97 -18.19
CA ASN A 160 8.63 7.88 -18.29
C ASN A 160 8.23 9.36 -18.10
N THR A 161 7.70 9.68 -16.91
CA THR A 161 7.28 11.04 -16.53
C THR A 161 8.43 12.07 -16.49
N GLN A 162 9.68 11.65 -16.60
CA GLN A 162 10.81 12.57 -16.79
C GLN A 162 10.81 13.17 -18.19
N VAL A 163 10.38 12.40 -19.19
CA VAL A 163 10.24 12.85 -20.58
C VAL A 163 8.83 13.33 -20.86
N ASN A 164 7.81 12.54 -20.50
CA ASN A 164 6.42 12.87 -20.74
C ASN A 164 5.87 13.69 -19.54
N LYS A 165 6.11 15.00 -19.56
CA LYS A 165 5.86 15.92 -18.42
C LYS A 165 4.46 16.53 -18.41
N THR A 166 3.63 16.20 -19.40
CA THR A 166 2.25 16.69 -19.48
C THR A 166 1.29 15.54 -19.71
N MET A 167 0.03 15.69 -19.28
CA MET A 167 -1.01 14.70 -19.54
C MET A 167 -2.36 15.34 -19.86
N ILE A 168 -3.18 14.58 -20.59
CA ILE A 168 -4.61 14.82 -20.80
C ILE A 168 -5.38 13.78 -19.99
N ALA A 169 -6.52 14.17 -19.43
CA ALA A 169 -7.39 13.30 -18.66
C ALA A 169 -8.76 13.17 -19.32
N ASP A 170 -9.16 11.94 -19.61
CA ASP A 170 -10.50 11.60 -20.09
C ASP A 170 -11.23 10.79 -19.02
N TYR A 171 -12.46 11.18 -18.68
CA TYR A 171 -13.28 10.48 -17.69
C TYR A 171 -14.46 9.74 -18.32
N ASP A 172 -14.46 8.42 -18.21
CA ASP A 172 -15.63 7.59 -18.50
C ASP A 172 -16.55 7.56 -17.27
N ARG A 173 -17.63 8.35 -17.32
CA ARG A 173 -18.62 8.45 -16.24
C ARG A 173 -19.34 7.13 -15.96
N ALA A 174 -19.59 6.32 -16.98
CA ALA A 174 -20.32 5.06 -16.83
C ALA A 174 -19.47 4.03 -16.10
N LYS A 175 -18.19 3.91 -16.48
CA LYS A 175 -17.24 2.98 -15.86
C LYS A 175 -16.60 3.54 -14.60
N LYS A 176 -16.70 4.86 -14.37
CA LYS A 176 -16.03 5.61 -13.29
C LYS A 176 -14.51 5.43 -13.38
N VAL A 177 -13.99 5.54 -14.60
CA VAL A 177 -12.58 5.28 -14.92
C VAL A 177 -11.99 6.51 -15.58
N PHE A 178 -10.80 6.89 -15.13
CA PHE A 178 -9.97 7.90 -15.80
C PHE A 178 -8.96 7.21 -16.71
N LYS A 179 -8.77 7.80 -17.89
CA LYS A 179 -7.66 7.52 -18.80
C LYS A 179 -6.78 8.76 -18.86
N LEU A 180 -5.52 8.62 -18.50
CA LEU A 180 -4.51 9.67 -18.53
C LEU A 180 -3.54 9.37 -19.68
N SER A 181 -3.49 10.25 -20.67
CA SER A 181 -2.56 10.12 -21.79
C SER A 181 -1.39 11.08 -21.61
N PHE A 182 -0.20 10.53 -21.41
CA PHE A 182 1.03 11.26 -21.16
C PHE A 182 1.71 11.65 -22.48
N SER A 183 2.26 12.85 -22.50
CA SER A 183 3.02 13.37 -23.62
C SER A 183 4.14 14.27 -23.15
N LYS A 184 5.09 14.57 -24.04
CA LYS A 184 6.13 15.54 -23.76
C LYS A 184 5.52 16.94 -23.63
N ASP A 185 4.78 17.38 -24.65
CA ASP A 185 4.40 18.79 -24.82
C ASP A 185 2.92 19.04 -25.18
N LYS A 186 2.06 18.00 -25.20
CA LYS A 186 0.67 18.09 -25.71
C LYS A 186 -0.42 17.95 -24.63
N GLY A 187 -0.09 17.98 -23.35
CA GLY A 187 -1.07 17.88 -22.25
C GLY A 187 -1.32 19.21 -21.52
N PHE A 188 -2.51 19.34 -20.94
CA PHE A 188 -2.91 20.53 -20.17
C PHE A 188 -2.59 20.42 -18.68
N ILE A 189 -2.33 19.21 -18.18
CA ILE A 189 -1.98 18.98 -16.79
C ILE A 189 -0.48 18.71 -16.70
N ASN A 190 0.23 19.57 -15.97
CA ASN A 190 1.66 19.42 -15.72
C ASN A 190 1.93 18.31 -14.70
N VAL A 191 2.95 17.49 -15.00
CA VAL A 191 3.42 16.40 -14.14
C VAL A 191 4.83 16.75 -13.67
N ARG A 192 5.01 16.84 -12.36
CA ARG A 192 6.31 17.09 -11.72
C ARG A 192 6.90 15.77 -11.22
N THR A 193 8.06 15.42 -11.75
CA THR A 193 8.76 14.19 -11.41
C THR A 193 9.90 14.46 -10.44
N ILE A 194 10.00 13.68 -9.37
CA ILE A 194 11.12 13.70 -8.43
C ILE A 194 11.70 12.29 -8.25
N ALA A 195 12.74 12.13 -7.43
CA ALA A 195 13.47 10.87 -7.26
C ALA A 195 12.65 9.72 -6.66
N SER A 196 11.58 9.98 -5.89
CA SER A 196 10.73 8.93 -5.27
C SER A 196 9.34 8.73 -5.89
N HIS A 197 8.75 9.75 -6.54
CA HIS A 197 7.44 9.69 -7.19
C HIS A 197 7.30 10.76 -8.29
N ALA A 198 6.15 10.80 -8.97
CA ALA A 198 5.71 11.97 -9.74
C ALA A 198 4.36 12.46 -9.20
N ASN A 199 4.06 13.76 -9.35
CA ASN A 199 2.80 14.34 -8.91
C ASN A 199 2.19 15.28 -9.96
N ALA A 200 0.88 15.42 -9.91
CA ALA A 200 0.12 16.35 -10.75
C ALA A 200 -1.10 16.87 -9.99
N SER A 201 -1.40 18.16 -10.12
CA SER A 201 -2.65 18.72 -9.59
C SER A 201 -3.82 18.25 -10.45
N PHE A 202 -4.80 17.62 -9.81
CA PHE A 202 -5.97 17.03 -10.47
C PHE A 202 -7.29 17.56 -9.89
N MET A 203 -7.21 18.53 -9.00
CA MET A 203 -8.36 19.15 -8.34
C MET A 203 -9.37 19.72 -9.33
N GLY A 204 -8.90 20.49 -10.33
CA GLY A 204 -9.77 21.06 -11.36
C GLY A 204 -10.48 20.00 -12.19
N THR A 205 -9.78 18.91 -12.53
CA THR A 205 -10.33 17.79 -13.28
C THR A 205 -11.38 17.00 -12.50
N PHE A 206 -11.21 16.81 -11.19
CA PHE A 206 -12.27 16.21 -10.38
C PHE A 206 -13.50 17.12 -10.28
N SER A 207 -13.27 18.41 -10.05
CA SER A 207 -14.33 19.41 -9.96
C SER A 207 -15.16 19.47 -11.25
N SER A 208 -14.52 19.50 -12.42
CA SER A 208 -15.21 19.56 -13.72
C SER A 208 -16.07 18.32 -14.01
N HIS A 209 -15.81 17.20 -13.32
CA HIS A 209 -16.58 15.97 -13.44
C HIS A 209 -17.50 15.70 -12.25
N GLY A 210 -17.64 16.64 -11.30
CA GLY A 210 -18.51 16.52 -10.14
C GLY A 210 -18.06 15.47 -9.12
N LEU A 211 -16.77 15.14 -9.11
CA LEU A 211 -16.18 14.18 -8.19
C LEU A 211 -15.64 14.89 -6.95
N ALA A 212 -16.10 14.46 -5.78
CA ALA A 212 -15.59 15.00 -4.53
C ALA A 212 -14.13 14.59 -4.30
N LEU A 213 -13.35 15.52 -3.74
CA LEU A 213 -12.00 15.20 -3.26
C LEU A 213 -12.09 14.19 -2.11
N PRO A 214 -11.13 13.25 -2.03
CA PRO A 214 -11.18 12.24 -1.00
C PRO A 214 -10.85 12.85 0.37
N LYS A 215 -11.57 12.44 1.43
CA LYS A 215 -11.32 12.96 2.79
C LYS A 215 -9.97 12.51 3.36
N GLN A 216 -9.47 11.38 2.85
CA GLN A 216 -8.17 10.80 3.19
C GLN A 216 -7.47 10.36 1.90
N SER A 217 -6.18 10.07 1.96
CA SER A 217 -5.44 9.60 0.79
C SER A 217 -6.12 8.37 0.17
N PHE A 218 -6.66 8.54 -1.03
CA PHE A 218 -7.23 7.45 -1.82
C PHE A 218 -6.13 6.78 -2.63
N ARG A 219 -6.08 5.45 -2.65
CA ARG A 219 -5.04 4.70 -3.38
C ARG A 219 -5.70 3.65 -4.25
N THR A 220 -5.26 3.57 -5.50
CA THR A 220 -5.76 2.60 -6.47
C THR A 220 -4.64 2.05 -7.34
N GLU A 221 -4.80 0.80 -7.75
CA GLU A 221 -4.02 0.24 -8.84
C GLU A 221 -4.40 0.93 -10.16
N CYS A 222 -3.43 1.07 -11.04
CA CYS A 222 -3.62 1.62 -12.36
C CYS A 222 -3.00 0.71 -13.41
N LYS A 223 -3.66 0.60 -14.57
CA LYS A 223 -3.14 -0.12 -15.72
C LYS A 223 -2.28 0.82 -16.55
N VAL A 224 -1.09 0.39 -16.95
CA VAL A 224 -0.21 1.15 -17.84
C VAL A 224 -0.14 0.48 -19.21
N GLU A 225 -0.43 1.24 -20.26
CA GLU A 225 -0.33 0.82 -21.66
C GLU A 225 0.42 1.90 -22.45
N GLY A 226 1.71 1.65 -22.71
CA GLY A 226 2.59 2.64 -23.34
C GLY A 226 2.64 3.93 -22.51
N LYS A 227 2.13 5.03 -23.08
CA LYS A 227 2.06 6.35 -22.42
C LYS A 227 0.71 6.61 -21.73
N THR A 228 -0.14 5.60 -21.60
CA THR A 228 -1.47 5.76 -21.02
C THR A 228 -1.57 5.09 -19.67
N ILE A 229 -2.17 5.77 -18.69
CA ILE A 229 -2.54 5.22 -17.39
C ILE A 229 -4.05 5.17 -17.29
N THR A 230 -4.61 4.04 -16.86
CA THR A 230 -6.05 3.91 -16.60
C THR A 230 -6.28 3.52 -15.14
N PHE A 231 -7.19 4.20 -14.44
CA PHE A 231 -7.51 3.90 -13.05
C PHE A 231 -9.00 4.15 -12.72
N SER A 232 -9.52 3.39 -11.76
CA SER A 232 -10.91 3.51 -11.32
C SER A 232 -11.04 4.43 -10.10
N VAL A 233 -12.11 5.23 -10.09
CA VAL A 233 -12.56 6.04 -8.95
C VAL A 233 -13.92 5.56 -8.42
N ALA A 234 -14.33 4.34 -8.75
CA ALA A 234 -15.65 3.82 -8.40
C ALA A 234 -15.95 3.83 -6.90
N SER A 235 -14.96 3.53 -6.07
CA SER A 235 -15.07 3.57 -4.60
C SER A 235 -15.22 4.99 -4.07
N LEU A 236 -14.50 5.97 -4.63
CA LEU A 236 -14.70 7.39 -4.28
C LEU A 236 -16.12 7.86 -4.59
N VAL A 237 -16.63 7.51 -5.77
CA VAL A 237 -18.02 7.83 -6.15
C VAL A 237 -19.02 7.17 -5.20
N ALA A 238 -18.75 5.93 -4.76
CA ALA A 238 -19.61 5.24 -3.80
C ALA A 238 -19.60 5.92 -2.42
N GLU A 239 -18.43 6.32 -1.92
CA GLU A 239 -18.29 7.06 -0.66
C GLU A 239 -19.01 8.42 -0.70
N GLN A 240 -18.90 9.14 -1.82
CA GLN A 240 -19.61 10.40 -2.02
C GLN A 240 -21.14 10.19 -1.94
N LYS A 241 -21.67 9.20 -2.65
CA LYS A 241 -23.11 8.88 -2.62
C LYS A 241 -23.59 8.45 -1.24
N ALA A 242 -22.78 7.69 -0.50
CA ALA A 242 -23.11 7.29 0.86
C ALA A 242 -23.19 8.50 1.80
N ALA A 243 -22.26 9.46 1.66
CA ALA A 243 -22.24 10.68 2.46
C ALA A 243 -23.41 11.63 2.13
N GLU A 244 -23.86 11.67 0.88
CA GLU A 244 -25.06 12.43 0.48
C GLU A 244 -26.33 11.85 1.10
N LYS A 245 -26.45 10.51 1.13
CA LYS A 245 -27.60 9.83 1.76
C LYS A 245 -27.67 10.05 3.27
N SER A 246 -26.53 10.10 3.97
CA SER A 246 -26.51 10.32 5.42
C SER A 246 -26.83 11.77 5.85
N LYS A 247 -26.89 12.70 4.89
CA LYS A 247 -27.25 14.11 5.13
C LYS A 247 -28.71 14.42 4.82
N LYS A 248 -29.44 13.47 4.23
CA LYS A 248 -30.89 13.52 4.02
C LYS A 248 -31.57 12.78 5.16
#